data_AF-A0A935SHX4-F1
#
_entry.id   AF-A0A935SHX4-F1
#
_cell.length_a   1.000
_cell.length_b   1.000
_cell.length_c   1.000
_cell.angle_alpha   90.00
_cell.angle_beta   90.00
_cell.angle_gamma   90.00
#
_symmetry.space_group_name_H-M   'P 1'
#
loop_
_entity.id
_entity.type
_entity.pdbx_description
1 polymer ?
#
loop_
_entity_poly.entity_id
_entity_poly.type
_entity_poly.pdbx_seq_one_letter_code
_entity_poly.pdbx_strand_id
1 'polypeptide(L)' 'MAPRRLFDENLAVRLVGLLQTEYPGSVHVRDAIGRAATDEQIWEYARTSALVIVSKDEDFQRLACGGASRPR' A
#
# COMPACT_ATOMS: atom_id res chain seq x y z
N MET A 1 18.04 -4.35 -9.53
CA MET A 1 17.50 -3.71 -8.31
C MET A 1 16.00 -3.83 -8.36
N ALA A 2 15.36 -4.33 -7.29
CA ALA A 2 13.91 -4.36 -7.20
C ALA A 2 13.38 -2.92 -7.02
N PRO A 3 12.22 -2.56 -7.62
CA PRO A 3 11.65 -1.24 -7.43
C PRO A 3 11.22 -1.05 -5.97
N ARG A 4 11.49 0.15 -5.44
CA ARG A 4 11.05 0.55 -4.10
C ARG A 4 9.54 0.72 -4.08
N ARG A 5 8.91 0.35 -2.97
CA ARG A 5 7.45 0.35 -2.82
C ARG A 5 6.98 1.43 -1.86
N LEU A 6 5.83 2.02 -2.16
CA LEU A 6 5.09 2.90 -1.27
C LEU A 6 3.85 2.14 -0.78
N PHE A 7 3.82 1.78 0.50
CA PHE A 7 2.67 1.11 1.10
C PHE A 7 1.62 2.12 1.55
N ASP A 8 0.39 1.92 1.10
CA ASP A 8 -0.78 2.74 1.41
C ASP A 8 -1.13 2.76 2.90
N GLU A 9 -1.91 3.76 3.35
CA GLU A 9 -2.32 3.96 4.75
C GLU A 9 -3.12 2.76 5.31
N ASN A 10 -3.87 2.07 4.46
CA ASN A 10 -4.63 0.87 4.83
C ASN A 10 -3.77 -0.38 5.10
N LEU A 11 -2.47 -0.31 4.80
CA LEU A 11 -1.53 -1.40 5.03
C LEU A 11 -0.83 -1.27 6.38
N ALA A 12 -0.32 -2.39 6.88
CA ALA A 12 0.38 -2.39 8.15
C ALA A 12 1.81 -1.84 7.97
N VAL A 13 2.19 -0.81 8.72
CA VAL A 13 3.53 -0.20 8.65
C VAL A 13 4.67 -1.21 8.84
N ARG A 14 4.44 -2.28 9.61
CA ARG A 14 5.41 -3.36 9.80
C ARG A 14 5.85 -4.03 8.50
N LEU A 15 5.05 -3.94 7.42
CA LEU A 15 5.39 -4.51 6.11
C LEU A 15 6.67 -3.91 5.54
N VAL A 16 6.96 -2.63 5.80
CA VAL A 16 8.22 -2.01 5.40
C VAL A 16 9.42 -2.77 5.96
N GLY A 17 9.36 -3.13 7.24
CA GLY A 17 10.43 -3.89 7.92
C GLY A 17 10.52 -5.33 7.43
N LEU A 18 9.37 -6.01 7.30
CA LEU A 18 9.31 -7.42 6.86
C LEU A 18 9.80 -7.61 5.43
N LEU A 19 9.63 -6.59 4.58
CA LEU A 19 10.00 -6.63 3.16
C LEU A 19 11.31 -5.91 2.85
N GLN A 20 12.07 -5.45 3.85
CA GLN A 20 13.36 -4.77 3.61
C GLN A 20 14.36 -5.64 2.84
N THR A 21 14.38 -6.95 3.10
CA THR A 21 15.34 -7.87 2.45
C THR A 21 15.07 -8.00 0.95
N GLU A 22 13.81 -8.11 0.55
CA GLU A 22 13.39 -8.30 -0.85
C GLU A 22 13.20 -6.98 -1.61
N TYR A 23 12.73 -5.95 -0.91
CA TYR A 23 12.38 -4.63 -1.45
C TYR A 23 13.04 -3.51 -0.61
N PRO A 24 14.38 -3.42 -0.63
CA PRO A 24 15.10 -2.43 0.18
C PRO A 24 14.71 -1.02 -0.20
N GLY A 25 14.55 -0.15 0.80
CA GLY A 25 14.15 1.25 0.60
C GLY A 25 12.66 1.46 0.29
N SER A 26 11.83 0.43 0.45
CA SER A 26 10.38 0.63 0.51
C SER A 26 9.98 1.43 1.75
N VAL A 27 8.89 2.17 1.65
CA VAL A 27 8.40 3.10 2.67
C VAL A 27 6.89 3.02 2.81
N HIS A 28 6.35 3.49 3.93
CA HIS A 28 4.92 3.59 4.18
C HIS A 28 4.43 5.02 3.99
N VAL A 29 3.25 5.24 3.43
CA VAL A 29 2.64 6.58 3.22
C VAL A 29 2.67 7.40 4.51
N ARG A 30 2.29 6.77 5.63
CA ARG A 30 2.37 7.37 6.97
C ARG A 30 3.73 7.98 7.31
N ASP A 31 4.81 7.28 6.99
CA ASP A 31 6.16 7.69 7.37
C ASP A 31 6.81 8.59 6.31
N ALA A 32 6.33 8.50 5.06
CA ALA A 32 6.83 9.25 3.91
C ALA A 32 6.16 10.62 3.71
N ILE A 33 4.85 10.69 3.92
CA ILE A 33 4.01 11.86 3.63
C ILE A 33 3.32 12.37 4.91
N GLY A 34 2.88 11.45 5.76
CA GLY A 34 2.15 11.74 7.00
C GLY A 34 0.86 10.93 7.10
N ARG A 35 0.13 11.13 8.20
CA ARG A 35 -1.22 10.55 8.39
C ARG A 35 -2.23 11.34 7.56
N ALA A 36 -3.27 10.67 7.04
CA ALA A 36 -4.32 11.28 6.21
C ALA A 36 -3.78 11.98 4.94
N ALA A 37 -2.78 11.37 4.29
CA ALA A 37 -2.33 11.83 2.97
C ALA A 37 -3.46 11.62 1.95
N THR A 38 -3.71 12.61 1.10
CA THR A 38 -4.70 12.46 0.03
C THR A 38 -4.15 11.56 -1.09
N ASP A 39 -5.05 10.97 -1.87
CA ASP A 39 -4.67 10.15 -3.02
C ASP A 39 -3.75 10.93 -3.97
N GLU A 40 -4.03 12.21 -4.25
CA GLU A 40 -3.18 13.04 -5.11
C GLU A 40 -1.76 13.18 -4.54
N GLN A 41 -1.62 13.36 -3.23
CA GLN A 41 -0.31 13.45 -2.57
C GLN A 41 0.46 12.13 -2.67
N ILE A 42 -0.23 11.00 -2.49
CA ILE A 42 0.35 9.66 -2.63
C ILE A 42 0.84 9.44 -4.06
N TRP A 43 0.01 9.77 -5.06
CA TRP A 43 0.36 9.66 -6.48
C TRP A 43 1.54 10.56 -6.86
N GLU A 44 1.55 11.81 -6.40
CA GLU A 44 2.65 12.75 -6.64
C GLU A 44 3.95 12.25 -6.02
N TYR A 45 3.89 11.79 -4.77
CA TYR A 45 5.06 11.28 -4.06
C TYR A 45 5.63 10.03 -4.73
N ALA A 46 4.77 9.09 -5.14
CA ALA A 46 5.19 7.89 -5.82
C ALA A 46 5.86 8.21 -7.17
N ARG A 47 5.28 9.15 -7.94
CA ARG A 47 5.82 9.57 -9.23
C ARG A 47 7.17 10.26 -9.09
N THR A 48 7.28 11.22 -8.19
CA THR A 48 8.52 11.99 -7.95
C THR A 48 9.64 11.13 -7.37
N SER A 49 9.30 10.14 -6.53
CA SER A 49 10.27 9.23 -5.88
C SER A 49 10.53 7.94 -6.67
N ALA A 50 9.90 7.76 -7.83
CA ALA A 50 9.93 6.56 -8.65
C ALA A 50 9.61 5.27 -7.85
N LEU A 51 8.50 5.31 -7.11
CA LEU A 51 8.00 4.22 -6.27
C LEU A 51 6.81 3.52 -6.91
N VAL A 52 6.68 2.23 -6.65
CA VAL A 52 5.47 1.47 -6.97
C VAL A 52 4.51 1.52 -5.79
N ILE A 53 3.29 2.01 -6.03
CA ILE A 53 2.24 2.04 -5.00
C ILE A 53 1.73 0.62 -4.76
N VAL A 54 1.63 0.24 -3.49
CA VAL A 54 1.00 -1.01 -3.05
C VAL A 54 -0.15 -0.63 -2.14
N SER A 55 -1.37 -0.95 -2.57
CA SER A 55 -2.59 -0.70 -1.81
C SER A 55 -3.38 -2.00 -1.62
N LYS A 56 -4.31 -1.97 -0.66
CA LYS A 56 -5.29 -3.02 -0.39
C LYS A 56 -6.59 -2.36 0.02
N ASP A 57 -7.61 -2.53 -0.80
CA ASP A 57 -8.96 -2.05 -0.53
C ASP A 57 -9.80 -3.07 0.25
N GLU A 58 -10.81 -2.59 0.97
CA GLU A 58 -11.76 -3.45 1.70
C GLU A 58 -12.60 -4.34 0.77
N ASP A 59 -12.87 -3.90 -0.46
CA ASP A 59 -13.56 -4.72 -1.46
C ASP A 59 -12.75 -5.95 -1.87
N PHE A 60 -11.41 -5.92 -1.70
CA PHE A 60 -10.59 -7.12 -1.85
C PHE A 60 -10.93 -8.16 -0.78
N GLN A 61 -11.21 -7.75 0.46
CA GLN A 61 -11.64 -8.69 1.50
C GLN A 61 -13.02 -9.27 1.20
N ARG A 62 -13.93 -8.45 0.67
CA ARG A 62 -15.26 -8.91 0.23
C ARG A 62 -15.14 -9.97 -0.88
N LEU A 63 -14.23 -9.80 -1.84
CA LEU A 63 -13.98 -10.78 -2.90
C LEU A 63 -13.22 -12.02 -2.39
N ALA A 64 -12.20 -11.84 -1.57
CA ALA A 64 -11.36 -12.93 -1.07
C ALA A 64 -12.08 -13.83 -0.05
N CYS A 65 -13.00 -13.26 0.73
CA CYS A 65 -13.79 -13.99 1.72
C CYS A 65 -15.22 -14.32 1.22
N GLY A 66 -15.60 -13.77 0.06
CA GLY A 66 -16.93 -13.88 -0.55
C GLY A 66 -17.17 -15.22 -1.22
N GLY A 67 -17.17 -16.31 -0.45
CA GLY A 67 -17.90 -17.51 -0.82
C GLY A 67 -19.39 -17.20 -0.82
N ALA A 68 -19.97 -17.01 -2.02
CA ALA A 68 -21.41 -16.99 -2.34
C ALA A 68 -22.36 -16.60 -1.20
N SER A 69 -22.63 -15.31 -1.03
CA SER A 69 -23.90 -14.91 -0.42
C SER A 69 -25.01 -15.20 -1.44
N ARG A 70 -25.73 -16.30 -1.25
CA ARG A 70 -26.95 -16.62 -1.99
C ARG A 70 -27.97 -15.50 -1.76
N PRO A 71 -28.55 -14.88 -2.80
CA PRO A 71 -29.63 -13.91 -2.61
C PRO A 71 -30.87 -14.61 -2.05
N ARG A 72 -31.53 -13.97 -1.08
CA ARG A 72 -32.92 -14.29 -0.71
C ARG A 72 -33.88 -13.55 -1.63
#